data_AF-A0A8T3W4U1-F1
#
_entry.id   AF-A0A8T3W4U1-F1
#
_cell.length_a   1.000
_cell.length_b   1.000
_cell.length_c   1.000
_cell.angle_alpha   90.00
_cell.angle_beta   90.00
_cell.angle_gamma   90.00
#
_symmetry.space_group_name_H-M   'P 1'
#
loop_
_entity.id
_entity.type
_entity.pdbx_description
1 polymer ?
#
loop_
_entity_poly.entity_id
_entity_poly.type
_entity_poly.pdbx_seq_one_letter_code
_entity_poly.pdbx_strand_id
1 'polypeptide(L)'
;MDVIVKKSRIHGKGVFTTRDFEKGEIVLKWDTSSELTKEQVKKLAKKDRDFVTYLNGKYILMKSPEKYVNHSCEANTTAKNQCDIARRYIKKSEEITSDYSEESVPSLNMKCNCGSKSCRGVINLIDK
;
A
#
# COMPACT_ATOMS: atom_id res chain seq x y z
N MET A 1 15.18 8.76 7.26
CA MET A 1 14.02 8.06 6.66
C MET A 1 12.81 8.39 7.50
N ASP A 2 11.75 8.87 6.85
CA ASP A 2 10.56 9.38 7.54
C ASP A 2 9.54 8.28 7.87
N VAL A 3 9.87 7.05 7.49
CA VAL A 3 9.11 5.84 7.79
C VAL A 3 10.01 4.66 8.16
N ILE A 4 9.45 3.69 8.88
CA ILE A 4 10.10 2.44 9.29
C ILE A 4 9.13 1.26 9.22
N VAL A 5 9.64 0.07 8.95
CA VAL A 5 8.83 -1.15 8.89
C VAL A 5 8.83 -1.85 10.25
N LYS A 6 7.65 -2.15 10.79
CA LYS A 6 7.46 -2.88 12.06
C LYS A 6 6.36 -3.93 11.92
N LYS A 7 6.15 -4.75 12.96
CA LYS A 7 5.00 -5.66 13.03
C LYS A 7 3.71 -4.83 13.04
N SER A 8 2.77 -5.16 12.16
CA SER A 8 1.46 -4.51 12.08
C SER A 8 0.41 -5.27 12.88
N ARG A 9 -0.59 -4.54 13.37
CA ARG A 9 -1.82 -5.13 13.92
C ARG A 9 -2.83 -5.49 12.84
N ILE A 10 -2.72 -4.91 11.64
CA ILE A 10 -3.58 -5.18 10.49
C ILE A 10 -3.17 -6.49 9.83
N HIS A 11 -1.91 -6.57 9.36
CA HIS A 11 -1.40 -7.76 8.69
C HIS A 11 0.12 -7.80 8.68
N GLY A 12 0.73 -8.89 9.17
CA GLY A 12 2.18 -9.13 9.07
C GLY A 12 3.06 -7.96 9.52
N LYS A 13 3.55 -7.19 8.54
CA LYS A 13 4.34 -5.96 8.74
C LYS A 13 3.59 -4.75 8.20
N GLY A 14 3.88 -3.59 8.76
CA GLY A 14 3.32 -2.29 8.39
C GLY A 14 4.41 -1.23 8.27
N VAL A 15 4.09 -0.14 7.59
CA VAL A 15 4.94 1.04 7.47
C VAL A 15 4.47 2.10 8.46
N PHE A 16 5.37 2.58 9.31
CA PHE A 16 5.06 3.51 10.40
C PHE A 16 5.86 4.79 10.24
N THR A 17 5.24 5.93 10.50
CA THR A 17 5.89 7.25 10.45
C THR A 17 6.93 7.40 11.57
N THR A 18 8.05 8.07 11.29
CA THR A 18 9.08 8.42 12.30
C THR A 18 9.00 9.86 12.78
N ARG A 19 8.15 10.66 12.12
CA ARG A 19 7.80 12.05 12.44
C ARG A 19 6.31 12.30 12.15
N ASP A 20 5.84 13.49 12.52
CA ASP A 20 4.52 13.97 12.13
C ASP A 20 4.52 14.39 10.65
N PHE A 21 3.35 14.30 10.00
CA PHE A 21 3.11 14.75 8.64
C PHE A 21 1.82 15.54 8.55
N GLU A 22 1.87 16.67 7.87
CA GLU A 22 0.73 17.48 7.50
C GLU A 22 -0.03 16.88 6.31
N LYS A 23 -1.32 17.26 6.20
CA LYS A 23 -2.13 16.88 5.04
C LYS A 23 -1.48 17.36 3.74
N GLY A 24 -1.36 16.48 2.76
CA GLY A 24 -0.78 16.76 1.45
C GLY A 24 0.73 16.54 1.36
N GLU A 25 1.42 16.26 2.48
CA GLU A 25 2.83 15.87 2.44
C GLU A 25 3.01 14.49 1.79
N ILE A 26 4.15 14.33 1.12
CA ILE A 26 4.61 13.02 0.64
C ILE A 26 5.16 12.26 1.85
N VAL A 27 4.52 11.14 2.17
CA VAL A 27 4.92 10.28 3.30
C VAL A 27 5.93 9.23 2.86
N LEU A 28 5.68 8.62 1.69
CA LEU A 28 6.55 7.62 1.09
C LEU A 28 6.60 7.83 -0.42
N LYS A 29 7.82 7.91 -0.98
CA LYS A 29 8.05 7.83 -2.43
C LYS A 29 8.35 6.38 -2.79
N TRP A 30 7.72 5.87 -3.84
CA TRP A 30 7.88 4.48 -4.24
C TRP A 30 9.12 4.29 -5.12
N ASP A 31 9.93 3.28 -4.80
CA ASP A 31 10.92 2.73 -5.74
C ASP A 31 10.24 1.83 -6.78
N THR A 32 10.06 2.36 -8.00
CA THR A 32 9.47 1.65 -9.13
C THR A 32 10.50 1.06 -10.10
N SER A 33 11.78 1.03 -9.73
CA SER A 33 12.87 0.54 -10.59
C SER A 33 12.78 -0.95 -10.94
N SER A 34 12.01 -1.73 -10.18
CA SER A 34 11.91 -3.19 -10.33
C SER A 34 10.80 -3.59 -11.31
N GLU A 35 10.96 -3.18 -12.56
CA GLU A 35 10.03 -3.45 -13.65
C GLU A 35 10.10 -4.91 -14.11
N LEU A 36 8.94 -5.50 -14.41
CA LEU A 36 8.79 -6.87 -14.88
C LEU A 36 7.91 -6.93 -16.13
N THR A 37 8.22 -7.88 -17.01
CA THR A 37 7.31 -8.30 -18.07
C THR A 37 6.21 -9.22 -17.49
N LYS A 38 5.09 -9.34 -18.23
CA LYS A 38 4.01 -10.27 -17.87
C LYS A 38 4.50 -11.72 -17.70
N GLU A 39 5.49 -12.13 -18.48
CA GLU A 39 6.08 -13.47 -18.42
C GLU A 39 6.96 -13.65 -17.18
N GLN A 40 7.71 -12.62 -16.79
CA GLN A 40 8.47 -12.63 -15.54
C GLN A 40 7.55 -12.72 -14.33
N VAL A 41 6.42 -11.98 -14.31
CA VAL A 41 5.41 -12.10 -13.23
C VAL A 41 4.87 -13.52 -13.11
N LYS A 42 4.58 -14.20 -14.23
CA LYS A 42 4.12 -15.60 -14.22
C LYS A 42 5.15 -16.57 -13.62
N LYS A 43 6.45 -16.26 -13.75
CA LYS A 43 7.56 -17.07 -13.23
C LYS A 43 7.88 -16.78 -11.76
N LEU A 44 7.40 -15.68 -11.18
CA LEU A 44 7.59 -15.37 -9.76
C LEU A 44 6.98 -16.45 -8.87
N ALA A 45 7.58 -16.67 -7.70
CA ALA A 45 6.96 -17.45 -6.64
C ALA A 45 5.65 -16.78 -6.22
N LYS A 46 4.65 -17.58 -5.83
CA LYS A 46 3.31 -17.07 -5.46
C LYS A 46 3.38 -15.93 -4.44
N LYS A 47 4.20 -16.08 -3.40
CA LYS A 47 4.43 -15.08 -2.34
C LYS A 47 4.95 -13.72 -2.83
N ASP A 48 5.63 -13.68 -3.98
CA ASP A 48 6.21 -12.46 -4.52
C ASP A 48 5.25 -11.78 -5.50
N ARG A 49 4.31 -12.54 -6.09
CA ARG A 49 3.26 -11.99 -6.96
C ARG A 49 2.30 -11.06 -6.20
N ASP A 50 2.07 -11.32 -4.92
CA ASP A 50 1.21 -10.50 -4.06
C ASP A 50 1.76 -9.08 -3.86
N PHE A 51 3.04 -8.85 -4.18
CA PHE A 51 3.71 -7.55 -4.11
C PHE A 51 3.91 -6.89 -5.48
N VAL A 52 3.27 -7.42 -6.53
CA VAL A 52 3.33 -6.82 -7.87
C VAL A 52 2.15 -5.87 -8.06
N THR A 53 2.44 -4.62 -8.39
CA THR A 53 1.43 -3.64 -8.83
C THR A 53 1.53 -3.39 -10.33
N TYR A 54 0.45 -2.90 -10.94
CA TYR A 54 0.45 -2.47 -12.32
C TYR A 54 0.33 -0.95 -12.41
N LEU A 55 1.37 -0.31 -12.91
CA LEU A 55 1.48 1.15 -12.97
C LEU A 55 1.98 1.59 -14.35
N ASN A 56 1.29 2.54 -14.97
CA ASN A 56 1.68 3.16 -16.25
C ASN A 56 2.05 2.14 -17.35
N GLY A 57 1.30 1.04 -17.44
CA GLY A 57 1.53 0.00 -18.45
C GLY A 57 2.58 -1.05 -18.07
N LYS A 58 3.15 -1.00 -16.86
CA LYS A 58 4.24 -1.87 -16.41
C LYS A 58 3.89 -2.61 -15.13
N TYR A 59 4.38 -3.85 -15.01
CA TYR A 59 4.34 -4.59 -13.74
C TYR A 59 5.56 -4.19 -12.91
N ILE A 60 5.34 -3.80 -11.67
CA ILE A 60 6.39 -3.36 -10.75
C ILE A 60 6.38 -4.27 -9.54
N LEU A 61 7.50 -4.92 -9.23
CA LEU A 61 7.67 -5.67 -7.99
C LEU A 61 8.05 -4.71 -6.86
N MET A 62 7.12 -4.45 -5.94
CA MET A 62 7.34 -3.55 -4.83
C MET A 62 8.33 -4.13 -3.82
N LYS A 63 9.27 -3.27 -3.39
CA LYS A 63 10.27 -3.60 -2.38
C LYS A 63 9.87 -3.02 -1.03
N SER A 64 10.75 -3.15 -0.05
CA SER A 64 10.55 -2.51 1.26
C SER A 64 10.97 -1.04 1.14
N PRO A 65 10.21 -0.10 1.71
CA PRO A 65 9.06 -0.32 2.61
C PRO A 65 7.68 -0.47 1.91
N GLU A 66 7.56 -0.13 0.63
CA GLU A 66 6.30 0.01 -0.13
C GLU A 66 5.39 -1.21 -0.04
N LYS A 67 5.96 -2.41 -0.19
CA LYS A 67 5.21 -3.68 -0.17
C LYS A 67 4.54 -4.00 1.18
N TYR A 68 4.86 -3.23 2.23
CA TYR A 68 4.31 -3.38 3.57
C TYR A 68 3.31 -2.28 3.94
N VAL A 69 2.97 -1.36 3.03
CA VAL A 69 1.84 -0.45 3.24
C VAL A 69 0.57 -1.30 3.23
N ASN A 70 -0.18 -1.31 4.33
CA ASN A 70 -1.37 -2.14 4.48
C ASN A 70 -2.62 -1.41 4.01
N HIS A 71 -3.69 -2.19 3.80
CA HIS A 71 -5.00 -1.63 3.52
C HIS A 71 -5.71 -1.08 4.77
N SER A 72 -6.41 0.03 4.61
CA SER A 72 -7.50 0.46 5.51
C SER A 72 -8.68 1.03 4.72
N CYS A 73 -9.91 0.74 5.17
CA CYS A 73 -11.11 1.37 4.62
C CYS A 73 -11.20 2.87 4.98
N GLU A 74 -10.49 3.29 6.03
CA GLU A 74 -10.26 4.70 6.39
C GLU A 74 -8.77 5.01 6.25
N ALA A 75 -8.25 4.83 5.03
CA ALA A 75 -6.86 5.07 4.69
C ALA A 75 -6.44 6.51 5.05
N ASN A 76 -5.25 6.65 5.64
CA ASN A 76 -4.65 7.94 5.95
C ASN A 76 -3.71 8.45 4.84
N THR A 77 -3.40 7.62 3.84
CA THR A 77 -2.68 8.01 2.62
C THR A 77 -3.49 7.73 1.36
N THR A 78 -3.15 8.43 0.27
CA THR A 78 -3.65 8.16 -1.08
C THR A 78 -2.47 8.01 -2.03
N ALA A 79 -2.56 7.03 -2.93
CA ALA A 79 -1.55 6.78 -3.93
C ALA A 79 -1.67 7.78 -5.09
N LYS A 80 -0.67 8.64 -5.27
CA LYS A 80 -0.63 9.62 -6.37
C LYS A 80 0.80 9.85 -6.83
N ASN A 81 1.02 9.84 -8.13
CA ASN A 81 2.34 10.11 -8.74
C ASN A 81 3.47 9.28 -8.11
N GLN A 82 3.26 7.96 -7.91
CA GLN A 82 4.24 7.05 -7.30
C GLN A 82 4.61 7.43 -5.86
N CYS A 83 3.67 8.04 -5.13
CA CYS A 83 3.86 8.43 -3.75
C CYS A 83 2.60 8.09 -2.94
N ASP A 84 2.80 7.77 -1.66
CA ASP A 84 1.76 7.87 -0.64
C ASP A 84 1.71 9.31 -0.12
N ILE A 85 0.59 9.99 -0.36
CA ILE A 85 0.36 11.37 0.09
C ILE A 85 -0.61 11.36 1.27
N ALA A 86 -0.28 12.10 2.33
CA ALA A 86 -1.11 12.19 3.53
C ALA A 86 -2.49 12.82 3.22
N ARG A 87 -3.58 12.12 3.56
CA ARG A 87 -4.97 12.62 3.40
C ARG A 87 -5.41 13.53 4.54
N ARG A 88 -4.73 13.41 5.69
CA ARG A 88 -4.93 14.16 6.93
C ARG A 88 -3.59 14.34 7.63
N TYR A 89 -3.57 15.05 8.76
CA TYR A 89 -2.45 15.00 9.67
C TYR A 89 -2.20 13.56 10.16
N ILE A 90 -0.96 13.10 10.12
CA ILE A 90 -0.52 11.76 10.56
C ILE A 90 0.53 11.96 11.65
N LYS A 91 0.26 11.46 12.87
CA LYS A 91 1.21 11.54 13.98
C LYS A 91 2.38 10.60 13.76
N LYS A 92 3.52 10.94 14.34
CA LYS A 92 4.65 10.04 14.54
C LYS A 92 4.19 8.71 15.14
N SER A 93 4.69 7.63 14.58
CA SER A 93 4.36 6.23 14.94
C SER A 93 2.97 5.75 14.54
N GLU A 94 2.17 6.53 13.80
CA GLU A 94 1.00 5.99 13.12
C GLU A 94 1.42 5.07 11.96
N GLU A 95 0.66 4.00 11.73
CA GLU A 95 0.80 3.16 10.55
C GLU A 95 0.19 3.90 9.35
N ILE A 96 0.93 4.00 8.25
CA ILE A 96 0.35 4.48 6.99
C ILE A 96 -0.37 3.33 6.29
N THR A 97 -1.51 3.66 5.71
CA THR A 97 -2.38 2.70 5.05
C THR A 97 -3.03 3.34 3.84
N SER A 98 -3.19 2.56 2.78
CA SER A 98 -3.82 2.98 1.53
C SER A 98 -5.12 2.23 1.28
N ASP A 99 -6.01 2.81 0.48
CA ASP A 99 -7.22 2.13 0.07
C ASP A 99 -6.97 1.36 -1.23
N TYR A 100 -6.86 0.04 -1.15
CA TYR A 100 -6.53 -0.79 -2.30
C TYR A 100 -7.60 -0.76 -3.40
N SER A 101 -8.86 -0.41 -3.09
CA SER A 101 -9.87 -0.27 -4.15
C SER A 101 -9.67 1.00 -4.98
N GLU A 102 -9.01 2.02 -4.42
CA GLU A 102 -8.59 3.21 -5.16
C GLU A 102 -7.33 2.94 -6.01
N GLU A 103 -6.65 1.81 -5.78
CA GLU A 103 -5.43 1.42 -6.48
C GLU A 103 -5.67 0.42 -7.63
N SER A 104 -4.67 0.25 -8.49
CA SER A 104 -4.69 -0.73 -9.58
C SER A 104 -4.11 -2.07 -9.12
N VAL A 105 -4.66 -2.66 -8.06
CA VAL A 105 -4.24 -3.98 -7.55
C VAL A 105 -4.86 -5.10 -8.40
N PRO A 106 -4.07 -5.89 -9.16
CA PRO A 106 -4.62 -6.96 -9.98
C PRO A 106 -5.31 -8.02 -9.13
N SER A 107 -6.52 -8.43 -9.53
CA SER A 107 -7.28 -9.51 -8.87
C SER A 107 -7.58 -9.27 -7.39
N LEU A 108 -7.78 -8.00 -6.98
CA LEU A 108 -8.15 -7.64 -5.62
C LEU A 108 -9.45 -8.33 -5.19
N ASN A 109 -9.34 -9.27 -4.26
CA ASN A 109 -10.43 -9.89 -3.53
C ASN A 109 -9.85 -10.41 -2.22
N MET A 110 -10.07 -9.70 -1.12
CA MET A 110 -9.50 -10.06 0.17
C MET A 110 -10.43 -9.76 1.34
N LYS A 111 -10.37 -10.60 2.38
CA LYS A 111 -10.99 -10.30 3.68
C LYS A 111 -10.23 -9.14 4.33
N CYS A 112 -10.96 -8.12 4.77
CA CYS A 112 -10.40 -6.93 5.39
C CYS A 112 -10.36 -7.08 6.92
N ASN A 113 -9.19 -6.83 7.50
CA ASN A 113 -8.98 -6.82 8.95
C ASN A 113 -8.40 -5.47 9.43
N CYS A 114 -8.70 -4.38 8.73
CA CYS A 114 -8.07 -3.08 8.99
C CYS A 114 -8.44 -2.45 10.35
N GLY A 115 -9.52 -2.90 10.98
CA GLY A 115 -9.96 -2.41 12.29
C GLY A 115 -10.63 -1.04 12.29
N SER A 116 -10.85 -0.43 11.11
CA SER A 116 -11.67 0.77 10.96
C SER A 116 -13.12 0.53 11.40
N LYS A 117 -13.78 1.58 11.92
CA LYS A 117 -15.21 1.54 12.28
C LYS A 117 -16.11 1.35 11.05
N SER A 118 -15.67 1.80 9.88
CA SER A 118 -16.35 1.67 8.60
C SER A 118 -15.72 0.57 7.73
N CYS A 119 -15.13 -0.45 8.35
CA CYS A 119 -14.54 -1.59 7.65
C CYS A 119 -15.57 -2.28 6.75
N ARG A 120 -15.25 -2.41 5.46
CA ARG A 120 -16.08 -3.08 4.44
C ARG A 120 -16.14 -4.61 4.59
N GLY A 121 -15.26 -5.20 5.40
CA GLY A 121 -15.16 -6.65 5.63
C GLY A 121 -14.54 -7.43 4.47
N VAL A 122 -14.82 -7.06 3.23
CA VAL A 122 -14.18 -7.58 2.01
C VAL A 122 -13.85 -6.42 1.08
N ILE A 123 -12.65 -6.42 0.50
CA ILE A 123 -12.24 -5.44 -0.52
C ILE A 123 -12.15 -6.14 -1.86
N ASN A 124 -12.81 -5.58 -2.87
CA ASN A 124 -12.80 -6.12 -4.22
C ASN A 124 -12.87 -5.00 -5.28
N LEU A 125 -12.72 -5.37 -6.55
CA LEU A 125 -12.68 -4.43 -7.67
C LEU A 125 -14.03 -3.75 -8.02
N ILE A 126 -15.14 -4.14 -7.38
CA ILE A 126 -16.48 -3.55 -7.59
C ILE A 126 -16.65 -2.28 -6.76
N ASP A 127 -15.76 -2.03 -5.79
CA ASP A 127 -15.78 -0.83 -4.94
C ASP A 127 -15.30 0.46 -5.68
N LYS A 128 -15.43 0.53 -7.01
CA LYS A 128 -15.03 1.69 -7.84
C LYS A 128 -16.19 2.54 -8.30
#